data_AF-A0A5K1ABW6-F1
#
_entry.id   AF-A0A5K1ABW6-F1
#
_cell.length_a   1.000
_cell.length_b   1.000
_cell.length_c   1.000
_cell.angle_alpha   90.00
_cell.angle_beta   90.00
_cell.angle_gamma   90.00
#
_symmetry.space_group_name_H-M   'P 1'
#
loop_
_entity.id
_entity.type
_entity.pdbx_description
1 polymer ?
#
loop_
_entity_poly.entity_id
_entity_poly.type
_entity_poly.pdbx_seq_one_letter_code
_entity_poly.pdbx_strand_id
1 'polypeptide(L)'
;SDQGDSVDCVDLYMQPAFTHPLLRNHTVQMRPTVFPEETPQKTTALGHEHYSQHALLKSWSCPEGTIPVLRTTRTQTAASPTDSTDVDPTHEVKARVN
;
A
#
# COMPACT_ATOMS: atom_id res chain seq x y z
N SER A 1 -23.11 -5.13 18.84
CA SER A 1 -23.23 -5.24 17.38
C SER A 1 -21.92 -4.82 16.80
N ASP A 2 -21.02 -5.79 16.67
CA ASP A 2 -19.63 -5.59 16.31
C ASP A 2 -19.58 -5.27 14.82
N GLN A 3 -19.48 -3.97 14.50
CA GLN A 3 -19.08 -3.58 13.15
C GLN A 3 -17.57 -3.80 13.06
N GLY A 4 -17.22 -5.08 12.90
CA GLY A 4 -15.85 -5.52 12.73
C GLY A 4 -15.27 -5.04 11.41
N ASP A 5 -13.94 -4.94 11.38
CA ASP A 5 -13.20 -4.60 10.17
C ASP A 5 -13.58 -5.59 9.05
N SER A 6 -14.15 -5.08 7.95
CA SER A 6 -14.57 -5.88 6.80
C SER A 6 -13.57 -5.72 5.66
N VAL A 7 -13.33 -6.77 4.87
CA VAL A 7 -12.52 -6.69 3.66
C VAL A 7 -13.44 -6.71 2.45
N ASP A 8 -13.31 -5.71 1.58
CA ASP A 8 -14.02 -5.65 0.31
C ASP A 8 -13.08 -5.91 -0.85
N CYS A 9 -13.55 -6.67 -1.84
CA CYS A 9 -12.85 -6.79 -3.11
C CYS A 9 -13.32 -5.68 -4.04
N VAL A 10 -12.40 -4.80 -4.43
CA VAL A 10 -12.68 -3.70 -5.37
C VAL A 10 -11.93 -3.91 -6.67
N ASP A 11 -12.48 -3.41 -7.76
CA ASP A 11 -11.82 -3.43 -9.07
C ASP A 11 -10.46 -2.73 -9.00
N LEU A 12 -9.43 -3.39 -9.55
CA LEU A 12 -8.06 -2.93 -9.53
C LEU A 12 -7.90 -1.54 -10.15
N TYR A 13 -8.65 -1.22 -11.19
CA TYR A 13 -8.56 0.06 -11.90
C TYR A 13 -9.43 1.16 -11.29
N MET A 14 -10.28 0.84 -10.32
CA MET A 14 -11.11 1.83 -9.61
C MET A 14 -10.36 2.58 -8.49
N GLN A 15 -9.05 2.39 -8.38
CA GLN A 15 -8.25 3.14 -7.42
C GLN A 15 -8.14 4.62 -7.84
N PRO A 16 -8.19 5.57 -6.89
CA PRO A 16 -8.07 7.01 -7.19
C PRO A 16 -6.83 7.37 -8.02
N ALA A 17 -5.72 6.64 -7.82
CA ALA A 17 -4.46 6.85 -8.53
C ALA A 17 -4.61 6.77 -10.06
N PHE A 18 -5.49 5.91 -10.57
CA PHE A 18 -5.69 5.74 -12.02
C PHE A 18 -6.44 6.91 -12.68
N THR A 19 -6.94 7.86 -11.88
CA THR A 19 -7.46 9.14 -12.40
C THR A 19 -6.31 10.02 -12.93
N HIS A 20 -5.07 9.77 -12.51
CA HIS A 20 -3.91 10.54 -12.92
C HIS A 20 -3.58 10.28 -14.40
N PRO A 21 -3.42 11.31 -15.26
CA PRO A 21 -3.19 11.15 -16.70
C PRO A 21 -2.02 10.24 -17.07
N LEU A 22 -0.94 10.27 -16.28
CA LEU A 22 0.25 9.44 -16.48
C LEU A 22 0.00 7.94 -16.27
N LEU A 23 -1.10 7.56 -15.61
CA LEU A 23 -1.42 6.16 -15.29
C LEU A 23 -2.58 5.61 -16.12
N ARG A 24 -3.13 6.37 -17.08
CA ARG A 24 -4.30 5.97 -17.88
C ARG A 24 -4.10 4.67 -18.68
N ASN A 25 -2.87 4.42 -19.13
CA ASN A 25 -2.51 3.23 -19.92
C ASN A 25 -1.51 2.34 -19.16
N HIS A 26 -1.46 2.46 -17.84
CA HIS A 26 -0.56 1.66 -17.03
C HIS A 26 -1.15 0.24 -16.86
N THR A 27 -0.44 -0.77 -17.36
CA THR A 27 -0.76 -2.16 -17.09
C THR A 27 -0.28 -2.52 -15.69
N VAL A 28 -1.21 -2.84 -14.80
CA VAL A 28 -0.85 -3.29 -13.46
C VAL A 28 -0.22 -4.68 -13.53
N GLN A 29 0.96 -4.82 -12.94
CA GLN A 29 1.66 -6.09 -12.86
C GLN A 29 1.13 -6.89 -11.67
N MET A 30 0.54 -8.05 -11.95
CA MET A 30 0.09 -9.00 -10.93
C MET A 30 1.25 -9.88 -10.46
N ARG A 31 1.06 -10.55 -9.32
CA ARG A 31 2.03 -11.51 -8.81
C ARG A 31 2.36 -12.54 -9.91
N PRO A 32 3.63 -12.71 -10.31
CA PRO A 32 3.98 -13.65 -11.36
C PRO A 32 3.79 -15.09 -10.89
N THR A 33 3.51 -15.99 -11.83
CA THR A 33 3.42 -17.44 -11.59
C THR A 33 4.81 -18.08 -11.48
N VAL A 34 5.81 -17.45 -12.08
CA VAL A 34 7.21 -17.91 -12.09
C VAL A 34 8.09 -16.81 -11.53
N PHE A 35 8.84 -17.14 -10.48
CA PHE A 35 9.87 -16.27 -9.93
C PHE A 35 11.23 -16.68 -10.51
N PRO A 36 12.08 -15.72 -10.91
CA PRO A 36 13.47 -16.03 -11.23
C PRO A 36 14.16 -16.64 -10.00
N GLU A 37 15.18 -17.47 -10.24
CA GLU A 37 15.95 -18.11 -9.17
C GLU A 37 16.66 -17.03 -8.32
N GLU A 38 16.18 -16.82 -7.11
CA GLU A 38 16.79 -15.91 -6.14
C GLU A 38 18.08 -16.53 -5.59
N THR A 39 19.18 -15.77 -5.51
CA THR A 39 20.36 -16.22 -4.75
C THR A 39 19.97 -16.29 -3.26
N PRO A 40 20.42 -17.30 -2.49
CA PRO A 40 19.96 -17.49 -1.12
C PRO A 40 20.41 -16.32 -0.23
N GLN A 41 19.51 -15.37 -0.01
CA GLN A 41 19.65 -14.37 1.04
C GLN A 41 19.33 -15.01 2.39
N LYS A 42 20.26 -14.90 3.32
CA LYS A 42 20.12 -15.39 4.70
C LYS A 42 19.09 -14.53 5.44
N THR A 43 17.80 -14.85 5.31
CA THR A 43 16.76 -14.25 6.15
C THR A 43 16.84 -14.81 7.57
N THR A 44 17.28 -13.98 8.51
CA THR A 44 17.08 -14.25 9.95
C THR A 44 15.63 -13.98 10.28
N ALA A 45 14.87 -15.04 10.56
CA ALA A 45 13.50 -14.93 11.03
C ALA A 45 13.48 -14.31 12.43
N LEU A 46 13.28 -12.99 12.51
CA LEU A 46 12.84 -12.35 13.75
C LEU A 46 11.31 -12.48 13.79
N GLY A 47 10.86 -13.55 14.43
CA GLY A 47 9.46 -13.73 14.76
C GLY A 47 9.02 -12.63 15.72
N HIS A 48 8.17 -11.74 15.22
CA HIS A 48 7.29 -10.94 16.05
C HIS A 48 5.91 -10.98 15.37
N GLU A 49 4.99 -11.73 15.97
CA GLU A 49 3.57 -11.74 15.60
C GLU A 49 2.95 -10.39 15.99
N HIS A 50 3.26 -9.36 15.22
CA HIS A 50 2.41 -8.18 15.17
C HIS A 50 1.31 -8.46 14.16
N TYR A 51 0.06 -8.51 14.63
CA TYR A 51 -1.13 -8.56 13.78
C TYR A 51 -1.21 -7.25 12.99
N SER A 52 -0.43 -7.17 11.91
CA SER A 52 -0.45 -6.03 11.01
C SER A 52 -1.66 -6.15 10.09
N GLN A 53 -2.22 -5.02 9.65
CA GLN A 53 -3.26 -4.99 8.61
C GLN A 53 -2.83 -5.78 7.36
N HIS A 54 -1.52 -5.83 7.10
CA HIS A 54 -0.92 -6.61 6.04
C HIS A 54 -1.01 -8.14 6.28
N ALA A 55 -0.88 -8.60 7.53
CA ALA A 55 -1.10 -9.99 7.90
C ALA A 55 -2.58 -10.40 7.78
N LEU A 56 -3.50 -9.49 8.13
CA LEU A 56 -4.94 -9.70 7.92
C LEU A 56 -5.25 -9.87 6.42
N LEU A 57 -4.86 -8.89 5.59
CA LEU A 57 -5.12 -8.93 4.14
C LEU A 57 -4.49 -10.13 3.44
N LYS A 58 -3.35 -10.66 3.92
CA LYS A 58 -2.73 -11.89 3.40
C LYS A 58 -3.62 -13.13 3.51
N SER A 59 -4.53 -13.17 4.48
CA SER A 59 -5.48 -14.28 4.64
C SER A 59 -6.68 -14.18 3.71
N TRP A 60 -6.88 -13.04 3.04
CA TRP A 60 -8.00 -12.81 2.13
C TRP A 60 -7.58 -13.04 0.68
N SER A 61 -8.51 -13.56 -0.10
CA SER A 61 -8.38 -13.69 -1.55
C SER A 61 -9.54 -12.98 -2.24
N CYS A 62 -9.24 -12.36 -3.36
CA CYS A 62 -10.21 -11.68 -4.20
C CYS A 62 -10.18 -12.27 -5.62
N PRO A 63 -11.30 -12.24 -6.37
CA PRO A 63 -11.33 -12.66 -7.76
C PRO A 63 -10.28 -11.94 -8.62
N GLU A 64 -9.92 -12.56 -9.75
CA GLU A 64 -8.99 -11.94 -10.70
C GLU A 64 -9.50 -10.56 -11.15
N GLY A 65 -8.59 -9.59 -11.23
CA GLY A 65 -8.92 -8.20 -11.54
C GLY A 65 -9.39 -7.36 -10.34
N THR A 66 -9.42 -7.91 -9.12
CA THR A 66 -9.81 -7.18 -7.91
C THR A 66 -8.76 -7.28 -6.80
N ILE A 67 -8.80 -6.33 -5.86
CA ILE A 67 -7.87 -6.25 -4.73
C ILE A 67 -8.63 -6.16 -3.40
N PRO A 68 -8.09 -6.74 -2.31
CA PRO A 68 -8.70 -6.63 -0.99
C PRO A 68 -8.43 -5.23 -0.40
N VAL A 69 -9.50 -4.58 0.08
CA VAL A 69 -9.47 -3.28 0.76
C VAL A 69 -10.08 -3.44 2.13
N LEU A 70 -9.29 -3.15 3.17
CA LEU A 70 -9.78 -3.15 4.54
C LEU A 70 -10.65 -1.91 4.79
N ARG A 71 -11.92 -2.11 5.10
CA ARG A 71 -12.80 -1.07 5.66
C ARG A 71 -12.64 -1.04 7.16
N THR A 72 -12.06 0.05 7.66
CA THR A 72 -12.12 0.39 9.07
C THR A 72 -13.40 1.18 9.32
N THR A 73 -14.19 0.80 10.33
CA THR A 73 -15.29 1.65 10.78
C THR A 73 -14.70 2.94 11.33
N ARG A 74 -15.26 4.09 10.92
CA ARG A 74 -14.85 5.41 11.38
C ARG A 74 -15.23 5.62 12.86
N THR A 75 -14.54 4.95 13.76
CA THR A 75 -14.43 5.25 15.20
C THR A 75 -12.98 5.38 15.63
N GLN A 76 -12.10 5.71 14.68
CA GLN A 76 -10.90 6.46 14.99
C GLN A 76 -11.21 7.88 14.54
N THR A 77 -11.43 8.76 15.52
CA THR A 77 -11.12 10.18 15.36
C THR A 77 -9.85 10.24 14.54
N ALA A 78 -9.94 10.75 13.32
CA ALA A 78 -8.78 11.28 12.66
C ALA A 78 -8.15 12.20 13.72
N ALA A 79 -7.00 11.79 14.27
CA ALA A 79 -5.99 12.79 14.44
C ALA A 79 -5.86 13.35 13.02
N SER A 80 -6.52 14.47 12.79
CA SER A 80 -6.23 15.31 11.65
C SER A 80 -4.71 15.27 11.53
N PRO A 81 -4.12 15.01 10.36
CA PRO A 81 -2.79 15.56 10.16
C PRO A 81 -3.02 17.04 10.46
N THR A 82 -2.46 17.52 11.57
CA THR A 82 -2.38 18.95 11.79
C THR A 82 -1.77 19.45 10.50
N ASP A 83 -2.50 20.35 9.86
CA ASP A 83 -2.03 21.19 8.78
C ASP A 83 -0.82 21.97 9.35
N SER A 84 0.31 21.28 9.44
CA SER A 84 1.60 21.87 9.69
C SER A 84 2.02 22.34 8.32
N THR A 85 1.59 23.55 7.98
CA THR A 85 2.27 24.40 7.02
C THR A 85 3.67 24.69 7.57
N ASP A 86 4.56 23.70 7.53
CA ASP A 86 5.99 23.95 7.49
C ASP A 86 6.34 23.96 6.00
N VAL A 87 6.12 25.12 5.41
CA VAL A 87 6.81 25.49 4.19
C VAL A 87 8.26 25.62 4.62
N ASP A 88 9.07 24.58 4.40
CA ASP A 88 10.53 24.70 4.41
C ASP A 88 10.97 25.14 3.01
N PRO A 89 11.27 26.42 2.76
CA PRO A 89 11.75 26.86 1.47
C PRO A 89 13.26 26.88 1.57
N THR A 90 13.94 25.76 1.34
CA THR A 90 15.25 25.70 0.67
C THR A 90 15.83 24.29 0.71
N HIS A 91 15.59 23.51 -0.35
CA HIS A 91 16.60 22.54 -0.78
C HIS A 91 17.36 23.16 -1.96
N GLU A 92 18.35 24.00 -1.67
CA GLU A 92 19.33 24.39 -2.67
C GLU A 92 20.11 23.14 -3.10
N VAL A 93 19.90 22.69 -4.34
CA VAL A 93 20.77 21.71 -4.98
C VAL A 93 22.05 22.44 -5.41
N LYS A 94 23.08 22.44 -4.57
CA LYS A 94 24.43 22.85 -5.00
C LYS A 94 25.05 21.72 -5.82
N ALA A 95 25.14 21.92 -7.12
CA ALA A 95 25.99 21.11 -8.00
C ALA A 95 27.46 21.32 -7.58
N ARG A 96 28.10 20.26 -7.08
CA ARG A 96 29.56 20.23 -6.93
C ARG A 96 30.16 19.71 -8.22
N VAL A 97 30.77 20.61 -8.99
CA VAL A 97 31.67 20.24 -10.09
C VAL A 97 32.95 19.70 -9.46
N ASN A 98 33.28 18.44 -9.77
CA ASN A 98 34.64 17.93 -9.75
C ASN A 98 34.93 17.35 -11.13
#